data_AF-A0A068SM75-F1
#
_entry.id   AF-A0A068SM75-F1
#
_cell.length_a   1.000
_cell.length_b   1.000
_cell.length_c   1.000
_cell.angle_alpha   90.00
_cell.angle_beta   90.00
_cell.angle_gamma   90.00
#
_symmetry.space_group_name_H-M   'P 1'
#
loop_
_entity.id
_entity.type
_entity.pdbx_description
1 polymer ?
#
loop_
_entity_poly.entity_id
_entity_poly.type
_entity_poly.pdbx_seq_one_letter_code
_entity_poly.pdbx_strand_id
1 'polypeptide(L)'
;MAVAGIAVARDGVPYILGKLTEIRTTYGKQGEVKWKNAKSRNGLVHEAYIRLLFELVSEGRLHFHIRFSRMDEYDHRKSGPRRKIDTVSKAFFQLLLHRPVAFYGADADIYIHPDDGDCTRLLPDQINALNFVGRRMCGSKNIVKVVQPRSSEREPFLQLLDCTLGALAAFRNRRHEKDGISNTKKRLATLAFELTEWPDIHGNCWQKKKLNRWNSVPKIKKGSAAGGTSLG
;
A
#
# COMPACT_ATOMS: atom_id res chain seq x y z
N MET A 1 7.99 3.22 7.54
CA MET A 1 6.73 3.61 6.85
C MET A 1 6.37 2.55 5.84
N ALA A 2 5.08 2.41 5.52
CA ALA A 2 4.61 1.53 4.46
C ALA A 2 3.64 2.32 3.57
N VAL A 3 3.68 2.06 2.27
CA VAL A 3 2.65 2.47 1.30
C VAL A 3 2.20 1.22 0.56
N ALA A 4 0.92 1.09 0.27
CA ALA A 4 0.38 -0.07 -0.41
C ALA A 4 -0.75 0.31 -1.36
N GLY A 5 -1.11 -0.63 -2.22
CA GLY A 5 -2.23 -0.52 -3.13
C GLY A 5 -2.81 -1.90 -3.43
N ILE A 6 -4.09 -1.90 -3.79
CA ILE A 6 -4.78 -3.06 -4.34
C ILE A 6 -5.12 -2.79 -5.80
N ALA A 7 -5.00 -3.81 -6.65
CA ALA A 7 -5.44 -3.76 -8.03
C ALA A 7 -6.56 -4.78 -8.22
N VAL A 8 -7.67 -4.32 -8.82
CA VAL A 8 -8.92 -5.07 -8.94
C VAL A 8 -9.44 -4.84 -10.36
N ALA A 9 -9.87 -5.91 -11.02
CA ALA A 9 -10.54 -5.81 -12.31
C ALA A 9 -11.93 -5.20 -12.13
N ARG A 10 -12.38 -4.38 -13.09
CA ARG A 10 -13.60 -3.56 -12.94
C ARG A 10 -14.85 -4.41 -12.70
N ASP A 11 -14.94 -5.57 -13.33
CA ASP A 11 -16.00 -6.56 -13.19
C ASP A 11 -16.01 -7.25 -11.80
N GLY A 12 -14.86 -7.34 -11.13
CA GLY A 12 -14.75 -7.88 -9.77
C GLY A 12 -15.22 -6.92 -8.67
N VAL A 13 -15.39 -5.63 -8.98
CA VAL A 13 -15.75 -4.60 -7.98
C VAL A 13 -17.08 -4.89 -7.26
N PRO A 14 -18.20 -5.17 -7.95
CA PRO A 14 -19.48 -5.45 -7.29
C PRO A 14 -19.42 -6.63 -6.32
N TYR A 15 -18.71 -7.70 -6.69
CA TYR A 15 -18.53 -8.88 -5.84
C TYR A 15 -17.85 -8.52 -4.51
N ILE A 16 -16.74 -7.77 -4.58
CA ILE A 16 -15.97 -7.38 -3.38
C ILE A 16 -16.79 -6.44 -2.50
N LEU A 17 -17.53 -5.50 -3.09
CA LEU A 17 -18.42 -4.61 -2.35
C LEU A 17 -19.55 -5.37 -1.64
N GLY A 18 -20.08 -6.42 -2.26
CA GLY A 18 -21.05 -7.33 -1.63
C GLY A 18 -20.47 -7.97 -0.37
N LYS A 19 -19.28 -8.59 -0.47
CA LYS A 19 -18.58 -9.20 0.67
C LYS A 19 -18.28 -8.20 1.80
N LEU A 20 -17.83 -6.99 1.46
CA LEU A 20 -17.59 -5.94 2.46
C LEU A 20 -18.88 -5.51 3.17
N THR A 21 -19.99 -5.44 2.44
CA THR A 21 -21.31 -5.11 3.01
C THR A 21 -21.77 -6.21 3.96
N GLU A 22 -21.65 -7.48 3.58
CA GLU A 22 -21.96 -8.63 4.43
C GLU A 22 -21.18 -8.58 5.75
N ILE A 23 -19.86 -8.35 5.68
CA ILE A 23 -19.01 -8.20 6.87
C ILE A 23 -19.50 -7.05 7.76
N ARG A 24 -19.81 -5.88 7.18
CA ARG A 24 -20.27 -4.72 7.95
C ARG A 24 -21.59 -4.99 8.66
N THR A 25 -22.55 -5.61 7.98
CA THR A 25 -23.84 -6.01 8.55
C THR A 25 -23.62 -7.02 9.69
N THR A 26 -22.81 -8.06 9.45
CA THR A 26 -22.51 -9.13 10.42
C THR A 26 -21.94 -8.58 11.73
N TYR A 27 -21.03 -7.61 11.67
CA TYR A 27 -20.41 -7.01 12.84
C TYR A 27 -21.06 -5.70 13.29
N GLY A 28 -22.22 -5.32 12.73
CA GLY A 28 -22.95 -4.08 13.06
C GLY A 28 -22.11 -2.80 12.88
N LYS A 29 -21.27 -2.74 11.84
CA LYS A 29 -20.31 -1.66 11.61
C LYS A 29 -20.85 -0.61 10.62
N GLN A 30 -21.34 0.50 11.18
CA GLN A 30 -21.88 1.63 10.40
C GLN A 30 -20.82 2.68 10.01
N GLY A 31 -19.84 2.92 10.88
CA GLY A 31 -18.77 3.89 10.60
C GLY A 31 -17.57 3.29 9.86
N GLU A 32 -16.59 4.13 9.59
CA GLU A 32 -15.34 3.76 8.94
C GLU A 32 -14.55 2.64 9.66
N VAL A 33 -14.01 1.70 8.90
CA VAL A 33 -13.07 0.68 9.39
C VAL A 33 -11.63 1.10 9.13
N LYS A 34 -10.94 1.57 10.18
CA LYS A 34 -9.52 1.94 10.15
C LYS A 34 -8.70 1.14 11.15
N TRP A 35 -7.47 0.78 10.80
CA TRP A 35 -6.48 0.14 11.67
C TRP A 35 -6.26 0.90 12.98
N LYS A 36 -6.27 2.24 12.93
CA LYS A 36 -6.12 3.06 14.14
C LYS A 36 -7.17 2.71 15.21
N ASN A 37 -8.38 2.35 14.76
CA ASN A 37 -9.56 2.00 15.56
C ASN A 37 -9.67 0.49 15.84
N ALA A 38 -8.66 -0.32 15.54
CA ALA A 38 -8.63 -1.76 15.84
C ALA A 38 -8.47 -2.04 17.35
N LYS A 39 -9.49 -1.64 18.10
CA LYS A 39 -9.69 -1.82 19.54
C LYS A 39 -11.16 -2.10 19.87
N SER A 40 -12.11 -1.65 19.04
CA SER A 40 -13.54 -1.88 19.22
C SER A 40 -13.92 -3.35 19.02
N ARG A 41 -14.81 -3.90 19.87
CA ARG A 41 -15.34 -5.28 19.75
C ARG A 41 -14.24 -6.32 19.47
N ASN A 42 -13.10 -6.22 20.16
CA ASN A 42 -11.93 -7.10 20.00
C ASN A 42 -11.33 -7.19 18.58
N GLY A 43 -11.67 -6.25 17.69
CA GLY A 43 -11.14 -6.16 16.33
C GLY A 43 -11.67 -7.20 15.35
N LEU A 44 -12.83 -7.81 15.62
CA LEU A 44 -13.41 -8.86 14.75
C LEU A 44 -13.67 -8.37 13.32
N VAL A 45 -14.19 -7.15 13.15
CA VAL A 45 -14.41 -6.56 11.82
C VAL A 45 -13.09 -6.33 11.07
N HIS A 46 -12.03 -5.92 11.78
CA HIS A 46 -10.71 -5.70 11.19
C HIS A 46 -10.07 -7.02 10.75
N GLU A 47 -10.25 -8.08 11.56
CA GLU A 47 -9.85 -9.43 11.18
C GLU A 47 -10.58 -9.89 9.92
N ALA A 48 -11.90 -9.70 9.84
CA ALA A 48 -12.67 -10.07 8.66
C ALA A 48 -12.22 -9.31 7.40
N TYR A 49 -11.88 -8.03 7.52
CA TYR A 49 -11.29 -7.25 6.42
C TYR A 49 -9.93 -7.81 5.99
N ILE A 50 -9.06 -8.14 6.94
CA ILE A 50 -7.74 -8.71 6.64
C ILE A 50 -7.89 -10.08 5.94
N ARG A 51 -8.75 -10.96 6.47
CA ARG A 51 -9.02 -12.28 5.89
C ARG A 51 -9.60 -12.17 4.48
N LEU A 52 -10.61 -11.31 4.29
CA LEU A 52 -11.21 -11.07 2.97
C LEU A 52 -10.15 -10.60 1.97
N LEU A 53 -9.24 -9.69 2.35
CA LEU A 53 -8.19 -9.24 1.42
C LEU A 53 -7.33 -10.42 0.94
N PHE A 54 -6.91 -11.31 1.84
CA PHE A 54 -6.06 -12.44 1.47
C PHE A 54 -6.82 -13.56 0.75
N GLU A 55 -8.10 -13.77 1.06
CA GLU A 55 -9.02 -14.63 0.29
C GLU A 55 -9.14 -14.13 -1.16
N LEU A 56 -9.37 -12.83 -1.36
CA LEU A 56 -9.46 -12.26 -2.71
C LEU A 56 -8.12 -12.37 -3.48
N VAL A 57 -7.00 -12.33 -2.76
CA VAL A 57 -5.66 -12.55 -3.35
C VAL A 57 -5.48 -14.01 -3.77
N SER A 58 -5.86 -14.97 -2.93
CA SER A 58 -5.72 -16.40 -3.25
C SER A 58 -6.63 -16.81 -4.41
N GLU A 59 -7.86 -16.29 -4.44
CA GLU A 59 -8.82 -16.46 -5.54
C GLU A 59 -8.41 -15.74 -6.83
N GLY A 60 -7.41 -14.83 -6.78
CA GLY A 60 -6.99 -14.05 -7.94
C GLY A 60 -7.96 -12.94 -8.35
N ARG A 61 -8.89 -12.54 -7.47
CA ARG A 61 -9.83 -11.44 -7.68
C ARG A 61 -9.23 -10.06 -7.36
N LEU A 62 -8.14 -10.07 -6.60
CA LEU A 62 -7.43 -8.86 -6.18
C LEU A 62 -5.93 -9.13 -6.18
N HIS A 63 -5.14 -8.10 -6.51
CA HIS A 63 -3.70 -8.13 -6.31
C HIS A 63 -3.30 -7.11 -5.23
N PHE A 64 -2.46 -7.51 -4.28
CA PHE A 64 -1.97 -6.66 -3.20
C PHE A 64 -0.49 -6.35 -3.36
N HIS A 65 -0.16 -5.05 -3.30
CA HIS A 65 1.21 -4.56 -3.44
C HIS A 65 1.58 -3.68 -2.25
N ILE A 66 2.62 -4.04 -1.51
CA ILE A 66 3.11 -3.24 -0.38
C ILE A 66 4.58 -2.88 -0.55
N ARG A 67 4.90 -1.62 -0.28
CA ARG A 67 6.26 -1.07 -0.21
C ARG A 67 6.56 -0.58 1.20
N PHE A 68 7.56 -1.17 1.83
CA PHE A 68 8.14 -0.70 3.08
C PHE A 68 9.31 0.26 2.80
N SER A 69 9.44 1.27 3.65
CA SER A 69 10.53 2.25 3.60
C SER A 69 11.03 2.59 4.99
N ARG A 70 12.35 2.48 5.17
CA ARG A 70 13.08 2.90 6.38
C ARG A 70 13.25 4.41 6.37
N MET A 71 12.16 5.14 6.65
CA MET A 71 12.11 6.61 6.51
C MET A 71 13.14 7.34 7.36
N ASP A 72 13.49 6.76 8.49
CA ASP A 72 14.57 7.19 9.38
C ASP A 72 15.95 7.23 8.71
N GLU A 73 16.18 6.38 7.69
CA GLU A 73 17.42 6.36 6.93
C GLU A 73 17.45 7.40 5.78
N TYR A 74 16.32 8.01 5.39
CA TYR A 74 16.27 8.96 4.28
C TYR A 74 16.74 10.35 4.71
N ASP A 75 17.55 10.99 3.87
CA ASP A 75 17.75 12.44 3.95
C ASP A 75 16.57 13.17 3.31
N HIS A 76 15.57 13.52 4.13
CA HIS A 76 14.39 14.23 3.67
C HIS A 76 14.68 15.63 3.13
N ARG A 77 15.79 16.28 3.52
CA ARG A 77 16.12 17.63 3.03
C ARG A 77 16.46 17.60 1.54
N LYS A 78 17.05 16.50 1.08
CA LYS A 78 17.36 16.26 -0.34
C LYS A 78 16.14 15.82 -1.16
N SER A 79 15.00 15.56 -0.53
CA SER A 79 13.80 15.08 -1.23
C SER A 79 13.01 16.19 -1.93
N GLY A 80 13.14 17.44 -1.46
CA GLY A 80 12.41 18.60 -1.98
C GLY A 80 12.02 19.57 -0.86
N PRO A 81 11.39 20.71 -1.21
CA PRO A 81 11.05 21.76 -0.25
C PRO A 81 10.10 21.29 0.86
N ARG A 82 9.25 20.29 0.59
CA ARG A 82 8.29 19.73 1.57
C ARG A 82 8.87 18.54 2.34
N ARG A 83 10.17 18.29 2.19
CA ARG A 83 10.97 17.33 2.96
C ARG A 83 10.37 15.93 2.95
N LYS A 84 9.84 15.48 4.10
CA LYS A 84 9.28 14.14 4.30
C LYS A 84 8.10 13.89 3.37
N ILE A 85 7.25 14.89 3.12
CA ILE A 85 6.10 14.77 2.22
C ILE A 85 6.60 14.39 0.82
N ASP A 86 7.62 15.06 0.30
CA ASP A 86 8.19 14.73 -1.02
C ASP A 86 8.81 13.32 -1.05
N THR A 87 9.41 12.86 0.06
CA THR A 87 9.87 11.46 0.17
C THR A 87 8.69 10.48 0.05
N VAL A 88 7.55 10.76 0.68
CA VAL A 88 6.34 9.93 0.56
C VAL A 88 5.72 10.02 -0.83
N SER A 89 5.63 11.20 -1.43
CA SER A 89 5.12 11.37 -2.80
C SER A 89 5.96 10.58 -3.81
N LYS A 90 7.29 10.59 -3.67
CA LYS A 90 8.21 9.77 -4.47
C LYS A 90 7.98 8.27 -4.22
N ALA A 91 7.69 7.87 -2.98
CA ALA A 91 7.34 6.48 -2.65
C ALA A 91 6.07 6.03 -3.38
N PHE A 92 5.03 6.88 -3.43
CA PHE A 92 3.81 6.60 -4.19
C PHE A 92 4.08 6.53 -5.69
N PHE A 93 4.78 7.51 -6.26
CA PHE A 93 5.13 7.48 -7.69
C PHE A 93 5.83 6.18 -8.07
N GLN A 94 6.81 5.76 -7.28
CA GLN A 94 7.53 4.51 -7.48
C GLN A 94 6.64 3.27 -7.35
N LEU A 95 5.71 3.26 -6.38
CA LEU A 95 4.74 2.18 -6.25
C LEU A 95 3.85 2.11 -7.50
N LEU A 96 3.30 3.24 -7.96
CA LEU A 96 2.42 3.32 -9.13
C LEU A 96 3.14 2.90 -10.43
N LEU A 97 4.37 3.35 -10.61
CA LEU A 97 5.16 3.02 -11.80
C LEU A 97 5.53 1.53 -11.85
N HIS A 98 6.06 0.99 -10.74
CA HIS A 98 6.61 -0.37 -10.73
C HIS A 98 5.59 -1.47 -10.42
N ARG A 99 4.36 -1.11 -10.04
CA ARG A 99 3.30 -2.08 -9.76
C ARG A 99 2.18 -1.98 -10.78
N PRO A 100 1.21 -1.04 -10.70
CA PRO A 100 0.11 -1.08 -11.64
C PRO A 100 0.55 -0.84 -13.08
N VAL A 101 1.40 0.16 -13.34
CA VAL A 101 1.85 0.45 -14.72
C VAL A 101 2.68 -0.70 -15.29
N ALA A 102 3.67 -1.20 -14.56
CA ALA A 102 4.52 -2.30 -15.02
C ALA A 102 3.76 -3.62 -15.26
N PHE A 103 2.78 -3.97 -14.42
CA PHE A 103 2.13 -5.28 -14.46
C PHE A 103 0.81 -5.34 -15.22
N TYR A 104 0.13 -4.20 -15.39
CA TYR A 104 -1.19 -4.13 -16.03
C TYR A 104 -1.22 -3.21 -17.23
N GLY A 105 -0.22 -2.35 -17.43
CA GLY A 105 -0.28 -1.32 -18.47
C GLY A 105 -0.24 -1.82 -19.91
N ALA A 106 0.21 -3.05 -20.13
CA ALA A 106 0.12 -3.69 -21.44
C ALA A 106 -1.31 -4.16 -21.77
N ASP A 107 -2.08 -4.50 -20.74
CA ASP A 107 -3.33 -5.27 -20.89
C ASP A 107 -4.58 -4.46 -20.50
N ALA A 108 -4.41 -3.32 -19.82
CA ALA A 108 -5.53 -2.58 -19.23
C ALA A 108 -5.29 -1.08 -19.11
N ASP A 109 -6.38 -0.34 -19.21
CA ASP A 109 -6.46 1.04 -18.77
C ASP A 109 -6.45 1.11 -17.24
N ILE A 110 -5.66 2.03 -16.68
CA ILE A 110 -5.41 2.13 -15.24
C ILE A 110 -6.12 3.36 -14.65
N TYR A 111 -6.94 3.10 -13.64
CA TYR A 111 -7.62 4.10 -12.82
C TYR A 111 -7.11 4.00 -11.38
N ILE A 112 -6.57 5.10 -10.86
CA ILE A 112 -5.87 5.13 -9.58
C ILE A 112 -6.66 6.02 -8.61
N HIS A 113 -7.04 5.44 -7.46
CA HIS A 113 -7.82 6.11 -6.43
C HIS A 113 -7.09 6.07 -5.09
N PRO A 114 -6.10 6.96 -4.86
CA PRO A 114 -5.42 7.04 -3.58
C PRO A 114 -6.33 7.63 -2.49
N ASP A 115 -5.98 7.42 -1.22
CA ASP A 115 -6.62 8.13 -0.11
C ASP A 115 -6.35 9.63 -0.21
N ASP A 116 -7.33 10.46 0.17
CA ASP A 116 -7.23 11.91 0.13
C ASP A 116 -6.47 12.45 1.34
N GLY A 117 -5.16 12.64 1.17
CA GLY A 117 -4.28 13.18 2.19
C GLY A 117 -3.13 14.00 1.63
N ASP A 118 -2.41 14.69 2.50
CA ASP A 118 -1.35 15.64 2.09
C ASP A 118 -0.29 15.03 1.17
N CYS A 119 0.04 13.75 1.39
CA CYS A 119 1.06 13.03 0.64
C CYS A 119 0.60 12.49 -0.73
N THR A 120 -0.70 12.50 -1.01
CA THR A 120 -1.29 12.02 -2.27
C THR A 120 -1.89 13.15 -3.10
N ARG A 121 -2.04 14.35 -2.51
CA ARG A 121 -2.61 15.56 -3.14
C ARG A 121 -2.00 15.93 -4.50
N LEU A 122 -0.71 15.70 -4.71
CA LEU A 122 -0.03 16.01 -5.98
C LEU A 122 0.12 14.80 -6.92
N LEU A 123 -0.45 13.64 -6.59
CA LEU A 123 -0.43 12.50 -7.50
C LEU A 123 -1.20 12.74 -8.81
N PRO A 124 -2.31 13.52 -8.84
CA PRO A 124 -2.98 13.88 -10.09
C PRO A 124 -2.03 14.53 -11.12
N ASP A 125 -1.13 15.40 -10.66
CA ASP A 125 -0.18 16.10 -11.52
C ASP A 125 0.88 15.17 -12.15
N GLN A 126 0.97 13.92 -11.68
CA GLN A 126 1.97 12.95 -12.11
C GLN A 126 1.49 12.04 -13.24
N ILE A 127 0.25 12.16 -13.73
CA ILE A 127 -0.29 11.31 -14.80
C ILE A 127 0.61 11.35 -16.06
N ASN A 128 1.02 12.54 -16.50
CA ASN A 128 1.87 12.69 -17.68
C ASN A 128 3.24 12.01 -17.47
N ALA A 129 3.84 12.17 -16.29
CA ALA A 129 5.11 11.53 -15.95
C ALA A 129 4.97 9.99 -15.87
N LEU A 130 3.89 9.49 -15.28
CA LEU A 130 3.59 8.06 -15.20
C LEU A 130 3.43 7.46 -16.60
N ASN A 131 2.70 8.11 -17.50
CA ASN A 131 2.52 7.65 -18.87
C ASN A 131 3.82 7.75 -19.69
N PHE A 132 4.59 8.83 -19.53
CA PHE A 132 5.87 9.01 -20.23
C PHE A 132 6.89 7.94 -19.86
N VAL A 133 7.10 7.71 -18.56
CA VAL A 133 8.06 6.71 -18.07
C VAL A 133 7.50 5.29 -18.27
N GLY A 134 6.21 5.10 -18.00
CA GLY A 134 5.50 3.83 -18.09
C GLY A 134 5.48 3.21 -19.48
N ARG A 135 5.45 4.03 -20.54
CA ARG A 135 5.54 3.55 -21.93
C ARG A 135 6.76 2.67 -22.17
N ARG A 136 7.91 3.01 -21.57
CA ARG A 136 9.14 2.21 -21.72
C ARG A 136 9.06 0.87 -21.00
N MET A 137 8.15 0.73 -20.03
CA MET A 137 8.02 -0.48 -19.21
C MET A 137 7.03 -1.49 -19.79
N CYS A 138 5.97 -1.04 -20.45
CA CYS A 138 4.90 -1.91 -20.93
C CYS A 138 4.52 -1.71 -22.41
N GLY A 139 5.22 -0.83 -23.14
CA GLY A 139 5.00 -0.59 -24.57
C GLY A 139 3.78 0.28 -24.92
N SER A 140 2.80 0.38 -24.01
CA SER A 140 1.55 1.11 -24.23
C SER A 140 1.68 2.63 -23.99
N LYS A 141 0.79 3.41 -24.63
CA LYS A 141 0.67 4.87 -24.41
C LYS A 141 -0.63 5.17 -23.68
N ASN A 142 -0.66 6.29 -22.95
CA ASN A 142 -1.87 6.80 -22.30
C ASN A 142 -2.59 5.73 -21.44
N ILE A 143 -1.81 4.98 -20.66
CA ILE A 143 -2.26 3.83 -19.86
C ILE A 143 -3.01 4.30 -18.62
N VAL A 144 -2.43 5.26 -17.90
CA VAL A 144 -3.04 5.84 -16.70
C VAL A 144 -4.04 6.90 -17.16
N LYS A 145 -5.32 6.61 -16.98
CA LYS A 145 -6.43 7.50 -17.38
C LYS A 145 -6.76 8.52 -16.30
N VAL A 146 -6.74 8.08 -15.05
CA VAL A 146 -7.19 8.86 -13.91
C VAL A 146 -6.30 8.59 -12.71
N VAL A 147 -5.95 9.66 -12.03
CA VAL A 147 -5.49 9.64 -10.63
C VAL A 147 -6.38 10.60 -9.87
N GLN A 148 -7.26 10.06 -9.03
CA GLN A 148 -8.27 10.84 -8.31
C GLN A 148 -8.27 10.44 -6.84
N PRO A 149 -7.70 11.27 -5.94
CA PRO A 149 -7.82 11.07 -4.50
C PRO A 149 -9.27 10.96 -4.06
N ARG A 150 -9.54 10.08 -3.10
CA ARG A 150 -10.88 9.86 -2.56
C ARG A 150 -10.82 9.70 -1.05
N SER A 151 -11.90 10.08 -0.37
CA SER A 151 -12.00 9.95 1.09
C SER A 151 -12.09 8.48 1.52
N SER A 152 -11.14 8.03 2.34
CA SER A 152 -11.19 6.70 2.98
C SER A 152 -12.48 6.45 3.78
N GLU A 153 -13.17 7.50 4.26
CA GLU A 153 -14.42 7.35 4.99
C GLU A 153 -15.53 6.74 4.13
N ARG A 154 -15.53 7.08 2.83
CA ARG A 154 -16.57 6.70 1.87
C ARG A 154 -16.14 5.60 0.90
N GLU A 155 -14.84 5.30 0.82
CA GLU A 155 -14.31 4.29 -0.11
C GLU A 155 -14.02 2.94 0.58
N PRO A 156 -14.84 1.89 0.34
CA PRO A 156 -14.67 0.60 1.00
C PRO A 156 -13.33 -0.08 0.71
N PHE A 157 -12.79 0.10 -0.50
CA PHE A 157 -11.49 -0.44 -0.91
C PHE A 157 -10.32 0.18 -0.13
N LEU A 158 -10.39 1.47 0.19
CA LEU A 158 -9.38 2.12 1.02
C LEU A 158 -9.42 1.59 2.46
N GLN A 159 -10.61 1.30 2.99
CA GLN A 159 -10.77 0.71 4.32
C GLN A 159 -10.30 -0.75 4.37
N LEU A 160 -10.59 -1.54 3.32
CA LEU A 160 -10.05 -2.89 3.14
C LEU A 160 -8.52 -2.89 3.14
N LEU A 161 -7.91 -1.97 2.41
CA LEU A 161 -6.47 -1.78 2.36
C LEU A 161 -5.87 -1.31 3.70
N ASP A 162 -6.48 -0.34 4.38
CA ASP A 162 -5.93 0.28 5.60
C ASP A 162 -5.71 -0.74 6.72
N CYS A 163 -6.64 -1.67 6.91
CA CYS A 163 -6.54 -2.70 7.95
C CYS A 163 -5.31 -3.59 7.74
N THR A 164 -5.15 -4.13 6.53
CA THR A 164 -4.03 -5.02 6.19
C THR A 164 -2.70 -4.29 6.14
N LEU A 165 -2.67 -3.07 5.57
CA LEU A 165 -1.48 -2.22 5.55
C LEU A 165 -1.02 -1.89 6.97
N GLY A 166 -1.95 -1.49 7.84
CA GLY A 166 -1.66 -1.15 9.23
C GLY A 166 -1.14 -2.34 10.04
N ALA A 167 -1.76 -3.51 9.87
CA ALA A 167 -1.34 -4.76 10.52
C ALA A 167 0.07 -5.19 10.08
N LEU A 168 0.34 -5.26 8.78
CA LEU A 168 1.66 -5.62 8.25
C LEU A 168 2.74 -4.59 8.62
N ALA A 169 2.41 -3.30 8.63
CA ALA A 169 3.33 -2.27 9.09
C ALA A 169 3.61 -2.39 10.60
N ALA A 170 2.63 -2.77 11.42
CA ALA A 170 2.84 -3.03 12.83
C ALA A 170 3.73 -4.26 13.07
N PHE A 171 3.52 -5.33 12.28
CA PHE A 171 4.36 -6.52 12.30
C PHE A 171 5.81 -6.19 11.92
N ARG A 172 6.00 -5.58 10.74
CA ARG A 172 7.29 -5.13 10.18
C ARG A 172 8.15 -4.34 11.15
N ASN A 173 7.53 -3.47 11.96
CA ASN A 173 8.21 -2.56 12.88
C ASN A 173 8.24 -3.10 14.32
N ARG A 174 7.95 -4.40 14.52
CA ARG A 174 7.92 -5.05 15.83
C ARG A 174 7.03 -4.34 16.86
N ARG A 175 6.00 -3.62 16.40
CA ARG A 175 5.07 -2.91 17.30
C ARG A 175 4.18 -3.85 18.09
N HIS A 176 3.97 -5.05 17.57
CA HIS A 176 3.24 -6.13 18.22
C HIS A 176 4.02 -6.74 19.41
N GLU A 177 5.34 -6.56 19.46
CA GLU A 177 6.21 -7.03 20.55
C GLU A 177 6.32 -6.03 21.70
N LYS A 178 5.95 -4.76 21.48
CA LYS A 178 6.11 -3.70 22.49
C LYS A 178 5.12 -3.85 23.65
N ASP A 179 5.56 -3.44 24.83
CA ASP A 179 4.68 -3.30 26.00
C ASP A 179 3.62 -2.20 25.77
N GLY A 180 2.43 -2.40 26.33
CA GLY A 180 1.31 -1.45 26.23
C GLY A 180 0.54 -1.45 24.91
N ILE A 181 0.94 -2.24 23.90
CA ILE A 181 0.10 -2.42 22.70
C ILE A 181 -1.07 -3.38 23.02
N SER A 182 -2.28 -3.03 22.55
CA SER A 182 -3.48 -3.84 22.76
C SER A 182 -3.36 -5.25 22.18
N ASN A 183 -3.85 -6.26 22.90
CA ASN A 183 -3.87 -7.67 22.46
C ASN A 183 -4.50 -7.85 21.07
N THR A 184 -5.56 -7.10 20.76
CA THR A 184 -6.16 -7.07 19.42
C THR A 184 -5.16 -6.74 18.32
N LYS A 185 -4.39 -5.65 18.46
CA LYS A 185 -3.40 -5.26 17.45
C LYS A 185 -2.22 -6.23 17.35
N LYS A 186 -1.82 -6.88 18.47
CA LYS A 186 -0.83 -7.97 18.43
C LYS A 186 -1.34 -9.10 17.53
N ARG A 187 -2.51 -9.62 17.87
CA ARG A 187 -3.18 -10.73 17.17
C ARG A 187 -3.40 -10.43 15.69
N LEU A 188 -3.91 -9.26 15.35
CA LEU A 188 -4.15 -8.87 13.94
C LEU A 188 -2.86 -8.69 13.14
N ALA A 189 -1.79 -8.16 13.76
CA ALA A 189 -0.49 -8.03 13.10
C ALA A 189 0.13 -9.40 12.79
N THR A 190 0.07 -10.32 13.75
CA THR A 190 0.52 -11.71 13.56
C THR A 190 -0.30 -12.42 12.49
N LEU A 191 -1.63 -12.37 12.59
CA LEU A 191 -2.54 -12.95 11.60
C LEU A 191 -2.27 -12.44 10.18
N ALA A 192 -2.12 -11.12 10.01
CA ALA A 192 -1.88 -10.55 8.70
C ALA A 192 -0.55 -11.04 8.12
N PHE A 193 0.49 -11.26 8.93
CA PHE A 193 1.75 -11.80 8.46
C PHE A 193 1.63 -13.29 8.10
N GLU A 194 0.98 -14.11 8.93
CA GLU A 194 0.73 -15.53 8.65
C GLU A 194 0.01 -15.73 7.32
N LEU A 195 -1.05 -14.93 7.06
CA LEU A 195 -1.82 -14.99 5.81
C LEU A 195 -1.02 -14.57 4.56
N THR A 196 0.16 -13.96 4.71
CA THR A 196 1.03 -13.67 3.56
C THR A 196 1.81 -14.87 3.07
N GLU A 197 1.97 -15.89 3.92
CA GLU A 197 2.86 -17.04 3.69
C GLU A 197 4.30 -16.64 3.34
N TRP A 198 4.71 -15.44 3.74
CA TRP A 198 6.08 -15.00 3.52
C TRP A 198 7.00 -15.63 4.57
N PRO A 199 8.17 -16.17 4.18
CA PRO A 199 9.10 -16.76 5.14
C PRO A 199 9.69 -15.73 6.13
N ASP A 200 9.74 -14.47 5.73
CA ASP A 200 10.25 -13.34 6.51
C ASP A 200 9.59 -12.06 5.97
N ILE A 201 9.35 -11.03 6.79
CA ILE A 201 8.80 -9.70 6.40
C ILE A 201 9.86 -8.73 5.83
N HIS A 202 11.16 -9.00 6.01
CA HIS A 202 12.26 -8.10 5.62
C HIS A 202 12.80 -8.31 4.19
N GLY A 203 12.61 -9.49 3.58
CA GLY A 203 13.04 -9.78 2.20
C GLY A 203 12.22 -9.05 1.10
N ASN A 204 12.46 -9.34 -0.17
CA ASN A 204 11.68 -8.79 -1.29
C ASN A 204 10.99 -9.90 -2.10
N CYS A 205 9.81 -9.63 -2.65
CA CYS A 205 9.11 -10.52 -3.58
C CYS A 205 9.09 -9.85 -4.96
N TRP A 206 10.14 -9.98 -5.76
CA TRP A 206 10.28 -9.17 -6.98
C TRP A 206 9.35 -9.58 -8.14
N GLN A 207 8.91 -10.85 -8.20
CA GLN A 207 8.19 -11.41 -9.36
C GLN A 207 6.76 -11.91 -9.08
N LYS A 208 6.20 -11.68 -7.89
CA LYS A 208 4.80 -12.07 -7.60
C LYS A 208 3.84 -10.91 -7.92
N LYS A 209 3.04 -11.06 -8.99
CA LYS A 209 2.00 -10.10 -9.43
C LYS A 209 0.82 -10.03 -8.47
N LYS A 210 0.42 -11.16 -7.87
CA LYS A 210 -0.75 -11.26 -6.97
C LYS A 210 -0.50 -10.70 -5.57
N LEU A 211 0.65 -11.02 -4.99
CA LEU A 211 1.03 -10.64 -3.63
C LEU A 211 2.48 -10.18 -3.62
N ASN A 212 2.69 -8.87 -3.55
CA ASN A 212 3.99 -8.26 -3.70
C ASN A 212 4.46 -7.56 -2.42
N ARG A 213 5.73 -7.79 -2.06
CA ARG A 213 6.44 -7.03 -1.03
C ARG A 213 7.70 -6.39 -1.58
N TRP A 214 7.85 -5.10 -1.33
CA TRP A 214 9.03 -4.33 -1.66
C TRP A 214 9.59 -3.59 -0.44
N ASN A 215 10.68 -4.08 0.12
CA ASN A 215 11.51 -3.41 1.10
C ASN A 215 12.53 -2.49 0.41
N SER A 216 12.23 -1.18 0.38
CA SER A 216 13.11 -0.19 -0.24
C SER A 216 14.12 0.37 0.74
N VAL A 217 15.38 0.39 0.31
CA VAL A 217 16.51 1.05 0.99
C VAL A 217 16.82 2.36 0.25
N PRO A 218 17.04 3.49 0.95
CA PRO A 218 17.44 4.73 0.28
C PRO A 218 18.83 4.60 -0.34
N LYS A 219 19.00 5.11 -1.58
CA LYS A 219 20.31 5.21 -2.23
C LYS A 219 21.25 6.17 -1.49
N ILE A 220 20.69 7.26 -0.97
CA ILE A 220 21.43 8.27 -0.20
C ILE A 220 20.91 8.22 1.24
N LYS A 221 21.76 7.77 2.16
CA LYS A 221 21.40 7.70 3.59
C LYS A 221 21.65 9.04 4.27
N LYS A 222 20.85 9.32 5.30
CA LYS A 222 21.07 10.45 6.21
C LYS A 222 22.45 10.32 6.84
N GLY A 223 23.27 11.37 6.75
CA GLY A 223 24.62 11.39 7.32
C GLY A 223 25.69 10.71 6.48
N SER A 224 25.37 10.18 5.29
CA SER A 224 26.41 9.85 4.31
C SER A 224 27.06 11.16 3.86
N ALA A 225 28.30 11.40 4.31
CA ALA A 225 29.18 12.38 3.67
C ALA A 225 29.15 12.10 2.16
N ALA A 226 29.12 13.15 1.34
CA ALA A 226 29.30 12.99 -0.10
C ALA A 226 30.66 12.32 -0.29
N GLY A 227 30.65 11.01 -0.54
CA GLY A 227 31.86 10.29 -0.92
C GLY A 227 32.32 10.94 -2.20
N GLY A 228 33.41 11.69 -2.12
CA GLY A 228 34.11 12.20 -3.27
C GLY A 228 34.39 11.04 -4.18
N THR A 229 33.87 11.09 -5.40
CA THR A 229 34.43 10.36 -6.52
C THR A 229 35.85 10.89 -6.71
N SER A 230 36.85 10.19 -6.17
CA SER A 230 38.16 10.22 -6.79
C SER A 230 38.01 9.49 -8.13
N LEU A 231 38.16 10.23 -9.21
CA LEU A 231 38.44 9.66 -10.52
C LEU A 231 39.73 8.84 -10.40
N GLY A 232 39.63 7.57 -10.79
CA GLY A 232 40.72 6.64 -11.03
C GLY A 232 40.30 5.71 -12.15
#